data_AF-A0A8T5J7J8-F1
#
_entry.id   AF-A0A8T5J7J8-F1
#
_cell.length_a   1.000
_cell.length_b   1.000
_cell.length_c   1.000
_cell.angle_alpha   90.00
_cell.angle_beta   90.00
_cell.angle_gamma   90.00
#
_symmetry.space_group_name_H-M   'P 1'
#
loop_
_entity.id
_entity.type
_entity.pdbx_description
1 polymer ?
#
loop_
_entity_poly.entity_id
_entity_poly.type
_entity_poly.pdbx_seq_one_letter_code
_entity_poly.pdbx_strand_id
1 'polypeptide(L)'
;GAAVRTLMNDIEPLVELQSKHEMEIQASAFLGTSPIRQFTEGWTMEKLVSTMEKAVSFAVENDVPVMFVTEDTTRSKPEDVKLIYQRAMDLGVRRLCVCDTCGHVTPNGVKKLLSFIDEEVIKDGGYQRRDIEVNWHGHQDRGLGVANNIAAVEAGADVIHGTALGVGERAGNAPLDQTLVNLSLMGVIDNDLSLLNDYVKKANEYIKVPLPRNYPVFGQDAFETGTGVHASAVIKAIRKGDMWLADRVYSGVPAGDFGLKQVIRIGHMSGRSNIIHWLESKKIEATDELVAHLFEVAKSQPRNMEEEEIENAVESFLQQS
;
A
#
# COMPACT_ATOMS: atom_id res chain seq x y z
N GLY A 1 -6.24 -6.66 16.77
CA GLY A 1 -7.32 -7.64 16.56
C GLY A 1 -6.76 -8.96 16.04
N ALA A 2 -7.48 -10.05 16.25
CA ALA A 2 -7.14 -11.39 15.78
C ALA A 2 -8.13 -11.83 14.68
N ALA A 3 -7.63 -12.29 13.54
CA ALA A 3 -8.47 -12.88 12.50
C ALA A 3 -8.95 -14.27 12.95
N VAL A 4 -10.26 -14.47 13.02
CA VAL A 4 -10.88 -15.69 13.52
C VAL A 4 -12.04 -16.11 12.64
N ARG A 5 -12.24 -17.42 12.44
CA ARG A 5 -13.48 -17.89 11.83
C ARG A 5 -14.62 -17.53 12.77
N THR A 6 -15.80 -17.28 12.22
CA THR A 6 -17.01 -17.04 13.01
C THR A 6 -17.52 -18.35 13.63
N LEU A 7 -16.73 -18.93 14.54
CA LEU A 7 -16.98 -20.19 15.22
C LEU A 7 -16.55 -20.08 16.69
N MET A 8 -17.28 -20.72 17.59
CA MET A 8 -17.00 -20.70 19.03
C MET A 8 -15.55 -21.11 19.35
N ASN A 9 -15.06 -22.17 18.70
CA ASN A 9 -13.71 -22.68 18.94
C ASN A 9 -12.59 -21.68 18.63
N ASP A 10 -12.86 -20.66 17.82
CA ASP A 10 -11.88 -19.61 17.50
C ASP A 10 -12.13 -18.33 18.33
N ILE A 11 -13.36 -18.09 18.81
CA ILE A 11 -13.72 -16.92 19.62
C ILE A 11 -13.48 -17.14 21.11
N GLU A 12 -13.85 -18.30 21.67
CA GLU A 12 -13.63 -18.63 23.10
C GLU A 12 -12.19 -18.39 23.55
N PRO A 13 -11.14 -18.80 22.79
CA PRO A 13 -9.76 -18.54 23.17
C PRO A 13 -9.42 -17.05 23.30
N LEU A 14 -10.13 -16.14 22.61
CA LEU A 14 -9.87 -14.71 22.71
C LEU A 14 -10.26 -14.17 24.09
N VAL A 15 -11.34 -14.69 24.69
CA VAL A 15 -11.76 -14.32 26.05
C VAL A 15 -10.70 -14.73 27.06
N GLU A 16 -10.18 -15.96 26.93
CA GLU A 16 -9.11 -16.46 27.78
C GLU A 16 -7.83 -15.64 27.65
N LEU A 17 -7.43 -15.30 26.41
CA LEU A 17 -6.25 -14.48 26.15
C LEU A 17 -6.39 -13.05 26.68
N GLN A 18 -7.56 -12.44 26.50
CA GLN A 18 -7.86 -11.10 27.01
C GLN A 18 -7.76 -11.07 28.55
N SER A 19 -8.36 -12.04 29.22
CA SER A 19 -8.28 -12.19 30.68
C SER A 19 -6.85 -12.42 31.17
N LYS A 20 -6.11 -13.32 30.49
CA LYS A 20 -4.74 -13.68 30.87
C LYS A 20 -3.74 -12.53 30.70
N HIS A 21 -3.91 -11.71 29.67
CA HIS A 21 -2.96 -10.66 29.29
C HIS A 21 -3.44 -9.24 29.63
N GLU A 22 -4.62 -9.10 30.25
CA GLU A 22 -5.24 -7.82 30.62
C GLU A 22 -5.23 -6.81 29.46
N MET A 23 -5.47 -7.31 28.25
CA MET A 23 -5.39 -6.53 27.01
C MET A 23 -6.60 -6.84 26.14
N GLU A 24 -7.25 -5.79 25.64
CA GLU A 24 -8.38 -5.93 24.73
C GLU A 24 -7.93 -6.55 23.41
N ILE A 25 -8.60 -7.63 22.98
CA ILE A 25 -8.31 -8.30 21.71
C ILE A 25 -9.57 -8.27 20.85
N GLN A 26 -9.63 -7.35 19.88
CA GLN A 26 -10.71 -7.36 18.90
C GLN A 26 -10.75 -8.68 18.10
N ALA A 27 -11.91 -9.32 18.01
CA ALA A 27 -12.19 -10.41 17.09
C ALA A 27 -12.50 -9.86 15.69
N SER A 28 -11.63 -10.12 14.72
CA SER A 28 -11.89 -9.89 13.29
C SER A 28 -12.57 -11.15 12.73
N ALA A 29 -13.86 -11.31 13.05
CA ALA A 29 -14.63 -12.51 12.76
C ALA A 29 -15.08 -12.52 11.29
N PHE A 30 -14.63 -13.51 10.53
CA PHE A 30 -14.96 -13.62 9.10
C PHE A 30 -15.96 -14.75 8.78
N LEU A 31 -16.84 -14.47 7.82
CA LEU A 31 -17.82 -15.41 7.30
C LEU A 31 -18.07 -15.16 5.80
N GLY A 32 -18.00 -16.21 4.99
CA GLY A 32 -18.27 -16.12 3.55
C GLY A 32 -19.76 -16.01 3.26
N THR A 33 -20.14 -14.97 2.51
CA THR A 33 -21.55 -14.70 2.16
C THR A 33 -21.85 -14.87 0.68
N SER A 34 -20.84 -15.06 -0.19
CA SER A 34 -21.08 -15.09 -1.62
C SER A 34 -21.81 -16.37 -2.07
N PRO A 35 -22.67 -16.30 -3.11
CA PRO A 35 -23.37 -17.48 -3.63
C PRO A 35 -22.45 -18.64 -4.01
N ILE A 36 -21.23 -18.34 -4.47
CA ILE A 36 -20.23 -19.35 -4.82
C ILE A 36 -19.73 -20.05 -3.56
N ARG A 37 -19.41 -19.32 -2.48
CA ARG A 37 -19.03 -19.92 -1.20
C ARG A 37 -20.18 -20.70 -0.58
N GLN A 38 -21.40 -20.15 -0.60
CA GLN A 38 -22.61 -20.84 -0.14
C GLN A 38 -22.80 -22.19 -0.86
N PHE A 39 -22.68 -22.20 -2.19
CA PHE A 39 -22.82 -23.42 -2.99
C PHE A 39 -21.70 -24.43 -2.70
N THR A 40 -20.44 -23.99 -2.65
CA THR A 40 -19.29 -24.87 -2.40
C THR A 40 -19.38 -25.57 -1.04
N GLU A 41 -19.81 -24.86 -0.01
CA GLU A 41 -19.81 -25.36 1.37
C GLU A 41 -21.18 -25.95 1.79
N GLY A 42 -22.19 -25.90 0.92
CA GLY A 42 -23.56 -26.30 1.23
C GLY A 42 -24.17 -25.45 2.36
N TRP A 43 -23.87 -24.15 2.39
CA TRP A 43 -24.40 -23.23 3.40
C TRP A 43 -25.70 -22.58 2.94
N THR A 44 -26.66 -22.49 3.86
CA THR A 44 -27.88 -21.71 3.67
C THR A 44 -27.78 -20.40 4.47
N MET A 45 -28.59 -19.41 4.12
CA MET A 45 -28.60 -18.14 4.86
C MET A 45 -29.01 -18.34 6.33
N GLU A 46 -29.92 -19.29 6.63
CA GLU A 46 -30.29 -19.63 8.01
C GLU A 46 -29.09 -20.19 8.79
N LYS A 47 -28.26 -21.02 8.14
CA LYS A 47 -27.02 -21.54 8.73
C LYS A 47 -26.01 -20.43 8.97
N LEU A 48 -25.84 -19.51 8.01
CA LEU A 48 -24.91 -18.39 8.14
C LEU A 48 -25.31 -17.44 9.26
N VAL A 49 -26.59 -17.06 9.31
CA VAL A 49 -27.15 -16.20 10.37
C VAL A 49 -27.01 -16.88 11.74
N SER A 50 -27.43 -18.14 11.90
CA SER A 50 -27.33 -18.83 13.20
C SER A 50 -25.88 -19.01 13.67
N THR A 51 -24.96 -19.25 12.73
CA THR A 51 -23.51 -19.34 13.04
C THR A 51 -22.98 -18.00 13.54
N MET A 52 -23.32 -16.92 12.84
CA MET A 52 -22.93 -15.56 13.20
C MET A 52 -23.56 -15.12 14.53
N GLU A 53 -24.86 -15.30 14.72
CA GLU A 53 -25.57 -14.95 15.95
C GLU A 53 -24.93 -15.62 17.16
N LYS A 54 -24.69 -16.93 17.11
CA LYS A 54 -24.06 -17.68 18.20
C LYS A 54 -22.68 -17.12 18.56
N ALA A 55 -21.82 -16.93 17.56
CA ALA A 55 -20.41 -16.57 17.77
C ALA A 55 -20.26 -15.09 18.18
N VAL A 56 -20.99 -14.19 17.54
CA VAL A 56 -20.94 -12.75 17.81
C VAL A 56 -21.58 -12.41 19.15
N SER A 57 -22.71 -13.02 19.50
CA SER A 57 -23.35 -12.77 20.81
C SER A 57 -22.42 -13.16 21.94
N PHE A 58 -21.77 -14.33 21.84
CA PHE A 58 -20.79 -14.76 22.83
C PHE A 58 -19.61 -13.79 22.97
N ALA A 59 -19.07 -13.30 21.85
CA ALA A 59 -17.98 -12.32 21.89
C ALA A 59 -18.41 -11.02 22.60
N VAL A 60 -19.57 -10.47 22.23
CA VAL A 60 -20.08 -9.22 22.80
C VAL A 60 -20.44 -9.36 24.28
N GLU A 61 -21.05 -10.48 24.69
CA GLU A 61 -21.37 -10.78 26.09
C GLU A 61 -20.14 -10.93 26.99
N ASN A 62 -18.97 -11.22 26.41
CA ASN A 62 -17.70 -11.36 27.11
C ASN A 62 -16.75 -10.18 26.86
N ASP A 63 -17.30 -9.02 26.47
CA ASP A 63 -16.54 -7.78 26.24
C ASP A 63 -15.38 -7.95 25.23
N VAL A 64 -15.57 -8.80 24.21
CA VAL A 64 -14.64 -8.94 23.08
C VAL A 64 -15.18 -8.09 21.92
N PRO A 65 -14.52 -6.98 21.55
CA PRO A 65 -14.97 -6.16 20.44
C PRO A 65 -14.93 -6.95 19.13
N VAL A 66 -15.97 -6.83 18.32
CA VAL A 66 -16.07 -7.55 17.05
C VAL A 66 -15.96 -6.57 15.88
N MET A 67 -15.06 -6.87 14.95
CA MET A 67 -15.15 -6.42 13.57
C MET A 67 -15.68 -7.56 12.73
N PHE A 68 -16.87 -7.36 12.16
CA PHE A 68 -17.51 -8.41 11.36
C PHE A 68 -17.09 -8.28 9.90
N VAL A 69 -16.53 -9.35 9.35
CA VAL A 69 -15.94 -9.41 8.02
C VAL A 69 -16.81 -10.31 7.14
N THR A 70 -17.35 -9.77 6.05
CA THR A 70 -17.96 -10.63 5.03
C THR A 70 -16.88 -11.01 4.02
N GLU A 71 -16.48 -12.28 4.03
CA GLU A 71 -15.56 -12.78 3.00
C GLU A 71 -16.29 -12.79 1.65
N ASP A 72 -15.60 -12.31 0.62
CA ASP A 72 -16.10 -12.23 -0.75
C ASP A 72 -17.32 -11.30 -0.92
N THR A 73 -17.33 -10.15 -0.23
CA THR A 73 -18.41 -9.16 -0.29
C THR A 73 -18.68 -8.70 -1.71
N THR A 74 -17.62 -8.47 -2.50
CA THR A 74 -17.71 -7.95 -3.89
C THR A 74 -18.45 -8.87 -4.86
N ARG A 75 -18.64 -10.15 -4.52
CA ARG A 75 -19.42 -11.13 -5.28
C ARG A 75 -20.63 -11.68 -4.53
N SER A 76 -20.93 -11.09 -3.37
CA SER A 76 -22.11 -11.44 -2.59
C SER A 76 -23.36 -10.74 -3.14
N LYS A 77 -24.54 -11.32 -2.86
CA LYS A 77 -25.80 -10.65 -3.18
C LYS A 77 -25.99 -9.47 -2.21
N PRO A 78 -26.39 -8.28 -2.67
CA PRO A 78 -26.61 -7.13 -1.79
C PRO A 78 -27.57 -7.45 -0.63
N GLU A 79 -28.65 -8.19 -0.90
CA GLU A 79 -29.63 -8.58 0.12
C GLU A 79 -29.04 -9.47 1.23
N ASP A 80 -28.13 -10.39 0.89
CA ASP A 80 -27.46 -11.26 1.87
C ASP A 80 -26.49 -10.45 2.73
N VAL A 81 -25.73 -9.53 2.11
CA VAL A 81 -24.80 -8.63 2.81
C VAL A 81 -25.55 -7.71 3.78
N LYS A 82 -26.66 -7.09 3.31
CA LYS A 82 -27.51 -6.23 4.14
C LYS A 82 -28.06 -6.98 5.33
N LEU A 83 -28.63 -8.18 5.11
CA LEU A 83 -29.15 -9.01 6.19
C LEU A 83 -28.07 -9.34 7.22
N ILE A 84 -26.91 -9.84 6.79
CA ILE A 84 -25.85 -10.28 7.69
C ILE A 84 -25.27 -9.11 8.50
N TYR A 85 -24.98 -7.98 7.86
CA TYR A 85 -24.42 -6.83 8.60
C TYR A 85 -25.43 -6.17 9.53
N GLN A 86 -26.70 -6.01 9.13
CA GLN A 86 -27.71 -5.46 10.03
C GLN A 86 -27.91 -6.34 11.26
N ARG A 87 -27.98 -7.66 11.06
CA ARG A 87 -28.01 -8.62 12.17
C ARG A 87 -26.78 -8.52 13.07
N ALA A 88 -25.58 -8.41 12.50
CA ALA A 88 -24.37 -8.22 13.29
C ALA A 88 -24.43 -6.92 14.11
N MET A 89 -24.90 -5.81 13.53
CA MET A 89 -25.05 -4.53 14.24
C MET A 89 -26.08 -4.62 15.38
N ASP A 90 -27.18 -5.34 15.18
CA ASP A 90 -28.20 -5.58 16.21
C ASP A 90 -27.63 -6.33 17.42
N LEU A 91 -26.63 -7.18 17.20
CA LEU A 91 -25.90 -7.89 18.26
C LEU A 91 -24.82 -7.05 18.95
N GLY A 92 -24.62 -5.80 18.52
CA GLY A 92 -23.64 -4.88 19.13
C GLY A 92 -22.36 -4.66 18.31
N VAL A 93 -22.23 -5.24 17.11
CA VAL A 93 -21.08 -4.96 16.23
C VAL A 93 -21.11 -3.49 15.79
N ARG A 94 -19.95 -2.82 15.88
CA ARG A 94 -19.77 -1.42 15.43
C ARG A 94 -18.65 -1.24 14.42
N ARG A 95 -18.03 -2.33 13.95
CA ARG A 95 -17.01 -2.32 12.89
C ARG A 95 -17.37 -3.32 11.80
N LEU A 96 -17.54 -2.85 10.58
CA LEU A 96 -17.88 -3.67 9.42
C LEU A 96 -16.69 -3.69 8.46
N CYS A 97 -16.25 -4.87 8.02
CA CYS A 97 -15.16 -5.00 7.07
C CYS A 97 -15.65 -5.61 5.75
N VAL A 98 -15.56 -4.81 4.69
CA VAL A 98 -15.97 -5.13 3.32
C VAL A 98 -14.75 -5.62 2.56
N CYS A 99 -14.87 -6.76 1.89
CA CYS A 99 -13.74 -7.46 1.28
C CYS A 99 -13.88 -7.62 -0.24
N ASP A 100 -12.81 -7.30 -0.96
CA ASP A 100 -12.54 -7.80 -2.32
C ASP A 100 -11.57 -8.98 -2.25
N THR A 101 -12.07 -10.13 -1.78
CA THR A 101 -11.27 -11.33 -1.51
C THR A 101 -10.53 -11.85 -2.74
N CYS A 102 -11.06 -11.62 -3.94
CA CYS A 102 -10.45 -12.07 -5.20
C CYS A 102 -9.78 -10.94 -6.00
N GLY A 103 -9.65 -9.74 -5.44
CA GLY A 103 -8.94 -8.62 -6.07
C GLY A 103 -9.50 -8.23 -7.44
N HIS A 104 -10.80 -8.42 -7.65
CA HIS A 104 -11.42 -8.32 -8.96
C HIS A 104 -12.19 -7.01 -9.18
N VAL A 105 -12.52 -6.28 -8.11
CA VAL A 105 -13.37 -5.09 -8.20
C VAL A 105 -12.61 -3.93 -8.85
N THR A 106 -13.36 -3.01 -9.43
CA THR A 106 -12.79 -1.76 -9.99
C THR A 106 -13.08 -0.58 -9.05
N PRO A 107 -12.36 0.55 -9.17
CA PRO A 107 -12.57 1.71 -8.31
C PRO A 107 -14.03 2.19 -8.25
N ASN A 108 -14.74 2.23 -9.38
CA ASN A 108 -16.16 2.57 -9.40
C ASN A 108 -17.03 1.52 -8.68
N GLY A 109 -16.67 0.24 -8.78
CA GLY A 109 -17.31 -0.83 -8.03
C GLY A 109 -17.13 -0.67 -6.52
N VAL A 110 -15.93 -0.28 -6.06
CA VAL A 110 -15.67 0.03 -4.64
C VAL A 110 -16.60 1.14 -4.16
N LYS A 111 -16.65 2.27 -4.90
CA LYS A 111 -17.49 3.41 -4.53
C LYS A 111 -18.96 3.02 -4.41
N LYS A 112 -19.49 2.31 -5.40
CA LYS A 112 -20.88 1.82 -5.37
C LYS A 112 -21.15 0.88 -4.21
N LEU A 113 -20.24 -0.04 -3.93
CA LEU A 113 -20.39 -0.99 -2.82
C LEU A 113 -20.38 -0.26 -1.48
N LEU A 114 -19.46 0.66 -1.25
CA LEU A 114 -19.41 1.41 0.01
C LEU A 114 -20.57 2.40 0.16
N SER A 115 -21.05 3.02 -0.93
CA SER A 115 -22.31 3.78 -0.88
C SER A 115 -23.50 2.90 -0.52
N PHE A 116 -23.57 1.67 -1.05
CA PHE A 116 -24.59 0.68 -0.64
C PHE A 116 -24.48 0.33 0.86
N ILE A 117 -23.26 0.14 1.38
CA ILE A 117 -23.05 -0.12 2.82
C ILE A 117 -23.52 1.07 3.66
N ASP A 118 -23.18 2.30 3.29
CA ASP A 118 -23.60 3.49 4.06
C ASP A 118 -25.13 3.71 3.99
N GLU A 119 -25.69 3.75 2.79
CA GLU A 119 -27.11 4.11 2.59
C GLU A 119 -28.05 2.96 2.96
N GLU A 120 -27.82 1.76 2.43
CA GLU A 120 -28.79 0.68 2.49
C GLU A 120 -28.52 -0.32 3.62
N VAL A 121 -27.31 -0.38 4.17
CA VAL A 121 -27.01 -1.27 5.30
C VAL A 121 -27.06 -0.52 6.62
N ILE A 122 -26.31 0.59 6.73
CA ILE A 122 -26.17 1.35 7.98
C ILE A 122 -27.41 2.23 8.22
N LYS A 123 -27.68 3.20 7.33
CA LYS A 123 -28.75 4.20 7.54
C LYS A 123 -30.15 3.58 7.51
N ASP A 124 -30.42 2.74 6.51
CA ASP A 124 -31.66 1.93 6.45
C ASP A 124 -31.82 0.97 7.63
N GLY A 125 -30.70 0.55 8.25
CA GLY A 125 -30.69 -0.26 9.47
C GLY A 125 -31.02 0.54 10.74
N GLY A 126 -31.22 1.86 10.63
CA GLY A 126 -31.50 2.75 11.76
C GLY A 126 -30.25 3.21 12.52
N TYR A 127 -29.05 2.96 12.01
CA TYR A 127 -27.79 3.37 12.61
C TYR A 127 -27.29 4.68 12.00
N GLN A 128 -26.59 5.49 12.79
CA GLN A 128 -25.91 6.67 12.26
C GLN A 128 -24.53 6.27 11.76
N ARG A 129 -24.12 6.79 10.58
CA ARG A 129 -22.82 6.46 9.98
C ARG A 129 -21.63 6.69 10.91
N ARG A 130 -21.68 7.73 11.74
CA ARG A 130 -20.61 8.05 12.72
C ARG A 130 -20.43 7.01 13.83
N ASP A 131 -21.43 6.16 14.06
CA ASP A 131 -21.41 5.15 15.13
C ASP A 131 -20.87 3.79 14.61
N ILE A 132 -20.66 3.65 13.29
CA ILE A 132 -20.23 2.42 12.63
C ILE A 132 -18.94 2.68 11.87
N GLU A 133 -17.86 2.02 12.23
CA GLU A 133 -16.58 2.07 11.52
C GLU A 133 -16.64 1.14 10.29
N VAL A 134 -16.33 1.67 9.10
CA VAL A 134 -16.32 0.92 7.84
C VAL A 134 -14.88 0.68 7.39
N ASN A 135 -14.50 -0.59 7.36
CA ASN A 135 -13.19 -1.07 6.96
C ASN A 135 -13.25 -1.60 5.52
N TRP A 136 -12.21 -1.32 4.73
CA TRP A 136 -12.04 -1.83 3.38
C TRP A 136 -10.82 -2.76 3.29
N HIS A 137 -11.01 -3.97 2.77
CA HIS A 137 -9.96 -4.95 2.56
C HIS A 137 -9.93 -5.43 1.11
N GLY A 138 -8.96 -4.95 0.33
CA GLY A 138 -8.82 -5.30 -1.09
C GLY A 138 -7.57 -6.11 -1.40
N HIS A 139 -7.74 -7.20 -2.16
CA HIS A 139 -6.64 -7.88 -2.83
C HIS A 139 -6.27 -7.19 -4.16
N GLN A 140 -5.11 -7.54 -4.71
CA GLN A 140 -4.56 -6.92 -5.92
C GLN A 140 -4.40 -7.86 -7.12
N ASP A 141 -5.20 -8.92 -7.23
CA ASP A 141 -5.13 -9.90 -8.33
C ASP A 141 -5.22 -9.26 -9.73
N ARG A 142 -5.92 -8.13 -9.88
CA ARG A 142 -5.98 -7.34 -11.13
C ARG A 142 -5.02 -6.15 -11.19
N GLY A 143 -4.14 -5.99 -10.20
CA GLY A 143 -3.27 -4.82 -10.05
C GLY A 143 -4.01 -3.53 -9.66
N LEU A 144 -5.23 -3.65 -9.10
CA LEU A 144 -6.08 -2.51 -8.75
C LEU A 144 -6.07 -2.16 -7.25
N GLY A 145 -5.25 -2.83 -6.43
CA GLY A 145 -5.27 -2.70 -4.97
C GLY A 145 -5.17 -1.26 -4.46
N VAL A 146 -4.11 -0.53 -4.85
CA VAL A 146 -3.91 0.88 -4.45
C VAL A 146 -5.06 1.78 -4.94
N ALA A 147 -5.47 1.63 -6.20
CA ALA A 147 -6.57 2.41 -6.78
C ALA A 147 -7.91 2.16 -6.07
N ASN A 148 -8.16 0.91 -5.66
CA ASN A 148 -9.34 0.52 -4.90
C ASN A 148 -9.28 1.05 -3.46
N ASN A 149 -8.10 1.09 -2.82
CA ASN A 149 -7.93 1.73 -1.50
C ASN A 149 -8.22 3.24 -1.56
N ILE A 150 -7.71 3.93 -2.58
CA ILE A 150 -8.02 5.36 -2.81
C ILE A 150 -9.52 5.56 -3.00
N ALA A 151 -10.14 4.75 -3.86
CA ALA A 151 -11.59 4.82 -4.09
C ALA A 151 -12.42 4.51 -2.83
N ALA A 152 -11.93 3.62 -1.96
CA ALA A 152 -12.57 3.30 -0.70
C ALA A 152 -12.57 4.50 0.25
N VAL A 153 -11.43 5.16 0.40
CA VAL A 153 -11.27 6.39 1.19
C VAL A 153 -12.18 7.50 0.66
N GLU A 154 -12.19 7.72 -0.66
CA GLU A 154 -13.08 8.71 -1.29
C GLU A 154 -14.57 8.41 -1.09
N ALA A 155 -14.94 7.14 -0.92
CA ALA A 155 -16.30 6.71 -0.62
C ALA A 155 -16.61 6.67 0.89
N GLY A 156 -15.67 7.11 1.73
CA GLY A 156 -15.86 7.22 3.17
C GLY A 156 -15.57 5.94 3.94
N ALA A 157 -14.66 5.07 3.50
CA ALA A 157 -14.09 4.06 4.39
C ALA A 157 -13.26 4.74 5.50
N ASP A 158 -13.42 4.31 6.75
CA ASP A 158 -12.67 4.84 7.89
C ASP A 158 -11.28 4.18 8.01
N VAL A 159 -11.19 2.91 7.61
CA VAL A 159 -9.97 2.12 7.69
C VAL A 159 -9.73 1.40 6.37
N ILE A 160 -8.49 1.48 5.88
CA ILE A 160 -8.02 0.69 4.73
C ILE A 160 -7.04 -0.37 5.19
N HIS A 161 -7.23 -1.60 4.72
CA HIS A 161 -6.28 -2.68 4.94
C HIS A 161 -5.27 -2.75 3.80
N GLY A 162 -4.08 -3.19 4.15
CA GLY A 162 -2.97 -3.44 3.23
C GLY A 162 -1.83 -4.11 3.96
N THR A 163 -0.78 -4.46 3.24
CA THR A 163 0.41 -5.07 3.82
C THR A 163 1.66 -4.47 3.20
N ALA A 164 2.79 -4.58 3.91
CA ALA A 164 4.08 -4.18 3.37
C ALA A 164 4.36 -4.91 2.05
N LEU A 165 4.75 -4.18 1.01
CA LEU A 165 5.02 -4.72 -0.33
C LEU A 165 3.81 -5.44 -0.97
N GLY A 166 2.62 -5.29 -0.39
CA GLY A 166 1.41 -6.00 -0.83
C GLY A 166 1.45 -7.50 -0.57
N VAL A 167 2.30 -8.02 0.34
CA VAL A 167 2.34 -9.46 0.64
C VAL A 167 0.97 -10.01 1.09
N GLY A 168 0.62 -11.20 0.62
CA GLY A 168 -0.63 -11.87 1.00
C GLY A 168 -0.92 -13.05 0.08
N GLU A 169 -2.14 -13.57 0.14
CA GLU A 169 -2.60 -14.64 -0.73
C GLU A 169 -2.49 -14.27 -2.22
N ARG A 170 -2.00 -15.20 -3.05
CA ARG A 170 -1.92 -15.10 -4.52
C ARG A 170 -1.05 -13.91 -4.98
N ALA A 171 -1.63 -12.92 -5.66
CA ALA A 171 -0.98 -11.68 -6.04
C ALA A 171 -0.83 -10.70 -4.85
N GLY A 172 -1.45 -11.02 -3.71
CA GLY A 172 -1.30 -10.30 -2.46
C GLY A 172 -2.43 -9.32 -2.15
N ASN A 173 -2.19 -8.50 -1.14
CA ASN A 173 -3.06 -7.41 -0.69
C ASN A 173 -2.66 -6.09 -1.38
N ALA A 174 -3.47 -5.05 -1.22
CA ALA A 174 -3.05 -3.70 -1.60
C ALA A 174 -1.73 -3.31 -0.87
N PRO A 175 -0.68 -2.85 -1.59
CA PRO A 175 0.56 -2.43 -0.99
C PRO A 175 0.35 -1.20 -0.10
N LEU A 176 0.60 -1.37 1.19
CA LEU A 176 0.36 -0.32 2.18
C LEU A 176 1.32 0.86 1.99
N ASP A 177 2.58 0.57 1.66
CA ASP A 177 3.61 1.58 1.40
C ASP A 177 3.20 2.54 0.26
N GLN A 178 2.79 2.02 -0.91
CA GLN A 178 2.27 2.85 -1.99
C GLN A 178 0.95 3.54 -1.62
N THR A 179 0.09 2.89 -0.82
CA THR A 179 -1.17 3.49 -0.39
C THR A 179 -0.92 4.72 0.50
N LEU A 180 -0.01 4.62 1.47
CA LEU A 180 0.38 5.72 2.35
C LEU A 180 0.93 6.93 1.57
N VAL A 181 1.77 6.68 0.56
CA VAL A 181 2.27 7.75 -0.34
C VAL A 181 1.10 8.50 -0.99
N ASN A 182 0.15 7.78 -1.58
CA ASN A 182 -0.98 8.42 -2.26
C ASN A 182 -1.88 9.18 -1.29
N LEU A 183 -2.18 8.63 -0.11
CA LEU A 183 -3.01 9.32 0.88
C LEU A 183 -2.34 10.59 1.41
N SER A 184 -1.02 10.57 1.59
CA SER A 184 -0.26 11.76 1.98
C SER A 184 -0.29 12.83 0.88
N LEU A 185 -0.06 12.46 -0.38
CA LEU A 185 -0.11 13.40 -1.51
C LEU A 185 -1.52 13.95 -1.78
N MET A 186 -2.56 13.19 -1.44
CA MET A 186 -3.95 13.65 -1.48
C MET A 186 -4.34 14.56 -0.31
N GLY A 187 -3.47 14.70 0.71
CA GLY A 187 -3.76 15.45 1.93
C GLY A 187 -4.79 14.77 2.84
N VAL A 188 -5.00 13.47 2.68
CA VAL A 188 -5.90 12.67 3.55
C VAL A 188 -5.23 12.38 4.89
N ILE A 189 -3.91 12.20 4.89
CA ILE A 189 -3.10 11.97 6.08
C ILE A 189 -1.96 12.99 6.15
N ASP A 190 -1.54 13.32 7.36
CA ASP A 190 -0.42 14.23 7.67
C ASP A 190 0.71 13.53 8.45
N ASN A 191 0.70 12.19 8.50
CA ASN A 191 1.74 11.39 9.13
C ASN A 191 3.12 11.67 8.54
N ASP A 192 4.16 11.66 9.38
CA ASP A 192 5.55 11.66 8.94
C ASP A 192 5.92 10.32 8.29
N LEU A 193 6.19 10.35 6.99
CA LEU A 193 6.54 9.18 6.18
C LEU A 193 8.04 9.13 5.81
N SER A 194 8.89 9.94 6.46
CA SER A 194 10.33 9.96 6.23
C SER A 194 11.04 8.62 6.48
N LEU A 195 10.45 7.75 7.32
CA LEU A 195 10.97 6.40 7.59
C LEU A 195 10.36 5.30 6.71
N LEU A 196 9.48 5.65 5.75
CA LEU A 196 8.74 4.66 4.97
C LEU A 196 9.66 3.82 4.08
N ASN A 197 10.71 4.40 3.51
CA ASN A 197 11.73 3.66 2.76
C ASN A 197 12.45 2.62 3.63
N ASP A 198 12.80 2.96 4.86
CA ASP A 198 13.46 2.04 5.80
C ASP A 198 12.50 0.92 6.22
N TYR A 199 11.22 1.24 6.45
CA TYR A 199 10.18 0.25 6.67
C TYR A 199 10.07 -0.74 5.49
N VAL A 200 10.05 -0.25 4.26
CA VAL A 200 9.95 -1.09 3.05
C VAL A 200 11.16 -2.00 2.90
N LYS A 201 12.38 -1.46 3.09
CA LYS A 201 13.62 -2.26 3.08
C LYS A 201 13.61 -3.32 4.19
N LYS A 202 13.17 -2.96 5.39
CA LYS A 202 13.05 -3.91 6.51
C LYS A 202 12.01 -4.98 6.22
N ALA A 203 10.86 -4.62 5.65
CA ALA A 203 9.85 -5.58 5.22
C ALA A 203 10.41 -6.55 4.17
N ASN A 204 11.11 -6.06 3.14
CA ASN A 204 11.78 -6.90 2.14
C ASN A 204 12.81 -7.84 2.80
N GLU A 205 13.60 -7.35 3.77
CA GLU A 205 14.58 -8.14 4.50
C GLU A 205 13.95 -9.35 5.22
N TYR A 206 12.77 -9.19 5.85
CA TYR A 206 12.16 -10.25 6.66
C TYR A 206 11.20 -11.13 5.85
N ILE A 207 10.39 -10.52 5.00
CA ILE A 207 9.33 -11.19 4.24
C ILE A 207 9.93 -11.92 3.02
N LYS A 208 11.10 -11.46 2.53
CA LYS A 208 11.81 -12.04 1.38
C LYS A 208 11.00 -12.01 0.07
N VAL A 209 9.97 -11.17 -0.02
CA VAL A 209 9.29 -10.86 -1.29
C VAL A 209 10.22 -10.02 -2.16
N PRO A 210 10.41 -10.34 -3.46
CA PRO A 210 11.25 -9.54 -4.34
C PRO A 210 10.85 -8.06 -4.36
N LEU A 211 11.84 -7.18 -4.28
CA LEU A 211 11.67 -5.73 -4.48
C LEU A 211 12.30 -5.35 -5.84
N PRO A 212 11.50 -5.26 -6.91
CA PRO A 212 12.01 -4.86 -8.23
C PRO A 212 12.66 -3.48 -8.18
N ARG A 213 13.69 -3.27 -9.00
CA ARG A 213 14.35 -1.96 -9.09
C ARG A 213 13.39 -0.84 -9.52
N ASN A 214 12.37 -1.16 -10.31
CA ASN A 214 11.34 -0.23 -10.75
C ASN A 214 10.06 -0.27 -9.88
N TYR A 215 10.13 -0.81 -8.66
CA TYR A 215 9.00 -0.75 -7.73
C TYR A 215 8.59 0.70 -7.47
N PRO A 216 7.29 1.06 -7.54
CA PRO A 216 6.86 2.44 -7.38
C PRO A 216 7.38 3.05 -6.07
N VAL A 217 7.96 4.25 -6.17
CA VAL A 217 8.56 5.03 -5.07
C VAL A 217 9.81 4.39 -4.45
N PHE A 218 9.75 3.14 -4.01
CA PHE A 218 10.80 2.52 -3.18
C PHE A 218 11.79 1.66 -3.97
N GLY A 219 11.59 1.49 -5.27
CA GLY A 219 12.56 0.86 -6.16
C GLY A 219 13.78 1.75 -6.38
N GLN A 220 14.95 1.13 -6.60
CA GLN A 220 16.20 1.85 -6.87
C GLN A 220 16.09 2.82 -8.05
N ASP A 221 15.34 2.44 -9.10
CA ASP A 221 15.21 3.24 -10.32
C ASP A 221 14.15 4.36 -10.19
N ALA A 222 13.34 4.38 -9.12
CA ALA A 222 12.15 5.22 -9.02
C ALA A 222 12.44 6.74 -9.03
N PHE A 223 13.61 7.14 -8.53
CA PHE A 223 14.07 8.53 -8.45
C PHE A 223 15.39 8.75 -9.19
N GLU A 224 15.74 7.84 -10.09
CA GLU A 224 16.93 7.96 -10.92
C GLU A 224 16.62 8.68 -12.24
N THR A 225 17.48 9.63 -12.61
CA THR A 225 17.42 10.28 -13.92
C THR A 225 18.76 10.24 -14.63
N GLY A 226 18.84 9.44 -15.69
CA GLY A 226 20.00 9.33 -16.57
C GLY A 226 19.90 10.21 -17.82
N THR A 227 18.69 10.64 -18.18
CA THR A 227 18.41 11.43 -19.39
C THR A 227 18.87 12.87 -19.22
N GLY A 228 19.72 13.36 -20.12
CA GLY A 228 20.36 14.67 -19.98
C GLY A 228 19.41 15.86 -19.82
N VAL A 229 18.26 15.86 -20.50
CA VAL A 229 17.27 16.95 -20.39
C VAL A 229 16.57 16.98 -19.03
N HIS A 230 16.27 15.82 -18.46
CA HIS A 230 15.64 15.71 -17.14
C HIS A 230 16.64 16.09 -16.04
N ALA A 231 17.83 15.50 -16.07
CA ALA A 231 18.91 15.81 -15.14
C ALA A 231 19.26 17.31 -15.14
N SER A 232 19.29 17.95 -16.31
CA SER A 232 19.60 19.38 -16.42
C SER A 232 18.66 20.27 -15.62
N ALA A 233 17.35 20.00 -15.60
CA ALA A 233 16.43 20.85 -14.82
C ALA A 233 16.57 20.61 -13.32
N VAL A 234 16.75 19.36 -12.88
CA VAL A 234 17.02 19.03 -11.47
C VAL A 234 18.30 19.75 -11.01
N ILE A 235 19.39 19.67 -11.78
CA ILE A 235 20.66 20.36 -11.48
C ILE A 235 20.47 21.88 -11.40
N LYS A 236 19.71 22.48 -12.33
CA LYS A 236 19.44 23.93 -12.31
C LYS A 236 18.65 24.34 -11.07
N ALA A 237 17.71 23.54 -10.62
CA ALA A 237 16.98 23.80 -9.38
C ALA A 237 17.90 23.70 -8.15
N ILE A 238 18.74 22.65 -8.08
CA ILE A 238 19.75 22.49 -7.02
C ILE A 238 20.70 23.69 -6.99
N ARG A 239 21.22 24.14 -8.14
CA ARG A 239 22.13 25.28 -8.24
C ARG A 239 21.49 26.62 -7.86
N LYS A 240 20.17 26.72 -7.89
CA LYS A 240 19.42 27.88 -7.37
C LYS A 240 19.21 27.84 -5.86
N GLY A 241 19.62 26.75 -5.19
CA GLY A 241 19.38 26.54 -3.76
C GLY A 241 17.94 26.12 -3.43
N ASP A 242 17.13 25.76 -4.43
CA ASP A 242 15.72 25.40 -4.25
C ASP A 242 15.55 23.88 -4.30
N MET A 243 15.74 23.25 -3.13
CA MET A 243 15.62 21.79 -2.99
C MET A 243 14.18 21.30 -3.13
N TRP A 244 13.20 22.12 -2.75
CA TRP A 244 11.78 21.79 -2.92
C TRP A 244 11.43 21.66 -4.41
N LEU A 245 11.90 22.60 -5.23
CA LEU A 245 11.76 22.55 -6.68
C LEU A 245 12.55 21.41 -7.29
N ALA A 246 13.79 21.19 -6.85
CA ALA A 246 14.64 20.12 -7.36
C ALA A 246 13.99 18.74 -7.22
N ASP A 247 13.26 18.52 -6.13
CA ASP A 247 12.58 17.26 -5.84
C ASP A 247 11.26 17.07 -6.60
N ARG A 248 10.76 18.11 -7.29
CA ARG A 248 9.43 18.13 -7.92
C ARG A 248 9.45 18.46 -9.42
N VAL A 249 10.51 19.09 -9.92
CA VAL A 249 10.58 19.60 -11.30
C VAL A 249 10.39 18.51 -12.37
N TYR A 250 10.76 17.28 -12.04
CA TYR A 250 10.56 16.10 -12.91
C TYR A 250 10.03 14.87 -12.16
N SER A 251 9.45 15.06 -10.97
CA SER A 251 8.90 13.96 -10.17
C SER A 251 7.53 14.35 -9.59
N GLY A 252 6.53 13.50 -9.84
CA GLY A 252 5.19 13.65 -9.24
C GLY A 252 5.14 13.23 -7.76
N VAL A 253 6.15 12.48 -7.30
CA VAL A 253 6.35 12.10 -5.91
C VAL A 253 7.62 12.78 -5.42
N PRO A 254 7.57 13.65 -4.40
CA PRO A 254 8.77 14.23 -3.82
C PRO A 254 9.54 13.18 -3.03
N ALA A 255 10.76 12.85 -3.44
CA ALA A 255 11.54 11.77 -2.84
C ALA A 255 11.89 12.07 -1.37
N GLY A 256 12.18 13.33 -1.05
CA GLY A 256 12.56 13.75 0.30
C GLY A 256 11.48 13.49 1.34
N ASP A 257 10.21 13.58 0.95
CA ASP A 257 9.06 13.38 1.83
C ASP A 257 8.91 11.91 2.30
N PHE A 258 9.62 10.97 1.64
CA PHE A 258 9.54 9.52 1.91
C PHE A 258 10.89 8.88 2.25
N GLY A 259 11.87 9.67 2.70
CA GLY A 259 13.20 9.15 3.08
C GLY A 259 14.08 8.76 1.90
N LEU A 260 13.85 9.38 0.75
CA LEU A 260 14.55 9.15 -0.51
C LEU A 260 15.15 10.46 -1.04
N LYS A 261 15.87 10.38 -2.17
CA LYS A 261 16.49 11.54 -2.83
C LYS A 261 16.45 11.36 -4.33
N GLN A 262 16.42 12.48 -5.06
CA GLN A 262 16.69 12.47 -6.50
C GLN A 262 18.13 12.03 -6.76
N VAL A 263 18.32 11.11 -7.71
CA VAL A 263 19.64 10.58 -8.07
C VAL A 263 19.91 10.83 -9.54
N ILE A 264 21.00 11.54 -9.84
CA ILE A 264 21.43 11.78 -11.21
C ILE A 264 22.43 10.70 -11.60
N ARG A 265 22.07 9.90 -12.61
CA ARG A 265 22.90 8.82 -13.13
C ARG A 265 23.62 9.22 -14.41
N ILE A 266 24.67 8.46 -14.73
CA ILE A 266 25.43 8.53 -15.98
C ILE A 266 25.10 7.28 -16.80
N GLY A 267 24.78 7.44 -18.07
CA GLY A 267 24.48 6.36 -19.01
C GLY A 267 24.35 6.85 -20.45
N HIS A 268 23.89 6.01 -21.37
CA HIS A 268 23.83 6.35 -22.79
C HIS A 268 22.99 7.58 -23.13
N MET A 269 21.97 7.90 -22.33
CA MET A 269 21.13 9.09 -22.51
C MET A 269 21.67 10.34 -21.80
N SER A 270 22.80 10.24 -21.09
CA SER A 270 23.35 11.35 -20.33
C SER A 270 23.96 12.43 -21.21
N GLY A 271 23.90 13.66 -20.70
CA GLY A 271 24.66 14.79 -21.20
C GLY A 271 25.88 15.06 -20.32
N ARG A 272 26.77 15.95 -20.78
CA ARG A 272 27.94 16.40 -19.99
C ARG A 272 27.56 16.93 -18.60
N SER A 273 26.39 17.56 -18.46
CA SER A 273 25.90 18.06 -17.18
C SER A 273 25.71 16.97 -16.13
N ASN A 274 25.31 15.75 -16.52
CA ASN A 274 25.18 14.62 -15.59
C ASN A 274 26.55 14.25 -15.01
N ILE A 275 27.54 14.12 -15.89
CA ILE A 275 28.92 13.74 -15.55
C ILE A 275 29.53 14.80 -14.63
N ILE A 276 29.45 16.07 -15.02
CA ILE A 276 29.96 17.19 -14.21
C ILE A 276 29.32 17.18 -12.83
N HIS A 277 27.99 17.04 -12.75
CA HIS A 277 27.29 17.01 -11.47
C HIS A 277 27.71 15.83 -10.59
N TRP A 278 27.89 14.64 -11.18
CA TRP A 278 28.34 13.46 -10.45
C TRP A 278 29.77 13.66 -9.91
N LEU A 279 30.70 14.15 -10.74
CA LEU A 279 32.08 14.46 -10.32
C LEU A 279 32.11 15.51 -9.20
N GLU A 280 31.35 16.59 -9.33
CA GLU A 280 31.17 17.62 -8.30
C GLU A 280 30.68 17.01 -6.97
N SER A 281 29.70 16.10 -7.03
CA SER A 281 29.15 15.43 -5.84
C SER A 281 30.16 14.53 -5.12
N LYS A 282 31.12 13.97 -5.88
CA LYS A 282 32.23 13.14 -5.39
C LYS A 282 33.48 13.95 -5.03
N LYS A 283 33.43 15.28 -5.18
CA LYS A 283 34.57 16.20 -4.98
C LYS A 283 35.76 15.88 -5.90
N ILE A 284 35.47 15.41 -7.11
CA ILE A 284 36.44 15.15 -8.19
C ILE A 284 36.40 16.35 -9.14
N GLU A 285 37.57 16.85 -9.54
CA GLU A 285 37.66 17.95 -10.49
C GLU A 285 37.16 17.52 -11.87
N ALA A 286 36.19 18.26 -12.42
CA ALA A 286 35.58 17.96 -13.72
C ALA A 286 36.38 18.58 -14.87
N THR A 287 37.58 18.04 -15.14
CA THR A 287 38.38 18.47 -16.29
C THR A 287 37.71 18.11 -17.61
N ASP A 288 37.95 18.89 -18.67
CA ASP A 288 37.33 18.67 -19.98
C ASP A 288 37.67 17.28 -20.55
N GLU A 289 38.90 16.80 -20.32
CA GLU A 289 39.37 15.48 -20.76
C GLU A 289 38.66 14.34 -20.03
N LEU A 290 38.52 14.44 -18.70
CA LEU A 290 37.82 13.43 -17.91
C LEU A 290 36.33 13.39 -18.26
N VAL A 291 35.70 14.56 -18.41
CA VAL A 291 34.29 14.66 -18.81
C VAL A 291 34.08 14.07 -20.20
N ALA A 292 34.98 14.33 -21.16
CA ALA A 292 34.91 13.75 -22.50
C ALA A 292 35.09 12.22 -22.46
N HIS A 293 36.07 11.72 -21.69
CA HIS A 293 36.28 10.29 -21.51
C HIS A 293 35.04 9.59 -20.95
N LEU A 294 34.51 10.06 -19.81
CA LEU A 294 33.30 9.49 -19.20
C LEU A 294 32.08 9.62 -20.11
N PHE A 295 32.00 10.66 -20.95
CA PHE A 295 30.93 10.80 -21.91
C PHE A 295 30.96 9.69 -22.97
N GLU A 296 32.12 9.39 -23.54
CA GLU A 296 32.27 8.29 -24.50
C GLU A 296 31.99 6.93 -23.83
N VAL A 297 32.51 6.71 -22.62
CA VAL A 297 32.20 5.51 -21.83
C VAL A 297 30.68 5.38 -21.66
N ALA A 298 30.01 6.44 -21.19
CA ALA A 298 28.56 6.44 -20.98
C ALA A 298 27.78 6.15 -22.26
N LYS A 299 28.19 6.71 -23.42
CA LYS A 299 27.54 6.47 -24.73
C LYS A 299 27.69 5.03 -25.21
N SER A 300 28.73 4.33 -24.79
CA SER A 300 28.93 2.91 -25.11
C SER A 300 28.08 1.95 -24.28
N GLN A 301 27.50 2.41 -23.16
CA GLN A 301 26.75 1.54 -22.25
C GLN A 301 25.31 1.31 -22.72
N PRO A 302 24.71 0.13 -22.52
CA PRO A 302 23.32 -0.10 -22.88
C PRO A 302 22.32 0.43 -21.83
N ARG A 303 22.80 0.86 -20.66
CA ARG A 303 22.00 1.28 -19.50
C ARG A 303 22.64 2.43 -18.73
N ASN A 304 21.98 2.88 -17.67
CA ASN A 304 22.65 3.68 -16.64
C ASN A 304 23.74 2.84 -15.97
N MET A 305 24.89 3.45 -15.76
CA MET A 305 26.03 2.86 -15.08
C MET A 305 25.75 2.81 -13.57
N GLU A 306 26.14 1.68 -12.97
CA GLU A 306 26.25 1.54 -11.53
C GLU A 306 27.42 2.39 -11.03
N GLU A 307 27.39 2.71 -9.74
CA GLU A 307 28.37 3.62 -9.13
C GLU A 307 29.82 3.12 -9.27
N GLU A 308 30.04 1.82 -9.05
CA GLU A 308 31.33 1.16 -9.21
C GLU A 308 31.84 1.22 -10.66
N GLU A 309 30.96 1.14 -11.66
CA GLU A 309 31.36 1.24 -13.07
C GLU A 309 31.88 2.64 -13.42
N ILE A 310 31.29 3.68 -12.81
CA ILE A 310 31.72 5.07 -13.00
C ILE A 310 33.05 5.30 -12.27
N GLU A 311 33.16 4.83 -11.03
CA GLU A 311 34.39 4.95 -10.22
C GLU A 311 35.58 4.27 -10.91
N ASN A 312 35.40 3.04 -11.40
CA ASN A 312 36.42 2.32 -12.17
C ASN A 312 36.85 3.05 -13.45
N ALA A 313 35.91 3.70 -14.15
CA ALA A 313 36.21 4.49 -15.34
C ALA A 313 37.04 5.74 -15.00
N VAL A 314 36.75 6.40 -13.89
CA VAL A 314 37.55 7.53 -13.38
C VAL A 314 38.95 7.07 -13.00
N GLU A 315 39.07 5.99 -12.21
CA GLU A 315 40.38 5.47 -11.79
C GLU A 315 41.24 5.06 -12.98
N SER A 316 40.64 4.39 -13.97
CA SER A 316 41.34 3.99 -15.19
C SER A 316 41.87 5.18 -15.97
N PHE A 317 41.13 6.29 -16.04
CA PHE A 317 41.57 7.52 -16.69
C PHE A 317 42.72 8.20 -15.93
N LEU A 318 42.61 8.29 -14.60
CA LEU A 318 43.63 8.93 -13.75
C LEU A 318 44.94 8.13 -13.68
N GLN A 319 44.89 6.81 -13.84
CA GLN A 319 46.10 5.98 -13.92
C GLN A 319 46.82 6.07 -15.28
N GLN A 320 46.12 6.53 -16.32
CA GLN A 320 46.66 6.69 -17.68
C GLN A 320 47.12 8.11 -17.99
N SER A 321 46.82 9.07 -17.12
CA SER A 321 47.16 10.51 -17.25
C SER A 321 48.37 10.88 -16.38
#